data_AF-A0A146GGC7-F1
#
_entry.id   AF-A0A146GGC7-F1
#
_cell.length_a   1.000
_cell.length_b   1.000
_cell.length_c   1.000
_cell.angle_alpha   90.00
_cell.angle_beta   90.00
_cell.angle_gamma   90.00
#
_symmetry.space_group_name_H-M   'P 1'
#
loop_
_entity.id
_entity.type
_entity.pdbx_description
1 polymer ?
#
loop_
_entity_poly.entity_id
_entity_poly.type
_entity_poly.pdbx_seq_one_letter_code
_entity_poly.pdbx_strand_id
1 'polypeptide(L)'
;MNSVRRPRWPWITLLILQLLQLLTLIPWLPMAGLSVMAFDSPGSTKMWQPWLFVGLLWSYPLWLLLAGAGAWVLWAFHRNRSAVILAAVFTLPVPILLGIILISNS
;
A
#
# COMPACT_ATOMS: atom_id res chain seq x y z
N MET A 1 -10.05 18.65 36.95
CA MET A 1 -10.33 17.87 35.72
C MET A 1 -9.04 17.70 34.95
N ASN A 2 -8.41 16.52 35.04
CA ASN A 2 -7.21 16.23 34.25
C ASN A 2 -7.65 15.99 32.81
N SER A 3 -7.27 16.88 31.89
CA SER A 3 -7.45 16.64 30.47
C SER A 3 -6.53 15.49 30.07
N VAL A 4 -7.11 14.30 29.88
CA VAL A 4 -6.39 13.16 29.33
C VAL A 4 -6.02 13.51 27.90
N ARG A 5 -4.81 14.06 27.71
CA ARG A 5 -4.28 14.31 26.36
C ARG A 5 -4.18 12.96 25.66
N ARG A 6 -4.90 12.79 24.56
CA ARG A 6 -4.72 11.61 23.71
C ARG A 6 -3.25 11.56 23.25
N PRO A 7 -2.60 10.39 23.31
CA PRO A 7 -1.21 10.27 22.90
C PRO A 7 -1.07 10.75 21.46
N ARG A 8 -0.06 11.59 21.21
CA ARG A 8 0.23 12.16 19.88
C ARG A 8 0.98 11.19 18.96
N TRP A 9 1.46 10.08 19.48
CA TRP A 9 2.20 9.09 18.68
C TRP A 9 1.38 8.49 17.51
N PRO A 10 0.12 8.04 17.67
CA PRO A 10 -0.56 7.28 16.61
C PRO A 10 -0.88 8.11 15.36
N TRP A 11 -1.19 9.40 15.51
CA TRP A 11 -1.51 10.25 14.34
C TRP A 11 -0.28 10.54 13.50
N ILE A 12 0.89 10.73 14.14
CA ILE A 12 2.15 10.90 13.44
C ILE A 12 2.49 9.63 12.67
N THR A 13 2.34 8.47 13.31
CA THR A 13 2.58 7.16 12.67
C THR A 13 1.69 6.95 11.45
N LEU A 14 0.40 7.28 11.54
CA LEU A 14 -0.51 7.18 10.39
C LEU A 14 -0.11 8.12 9.25
N LEU A 15 0.31 9.35 9.54
CA LEU A 15 0.81 10.26 8.51
C LEU A 15 2.09 9.76 7.85
N ILE A 16 3.04 9.26 8.63
CA ILE A 16 4.29 8.68 8.10
C ILE A 16 3.96 7.47 7.22
N LEU A 17 3.07 6.58 7.68
CA LEU A 17 2.64 5.42 6.89
C LEU A 17 1.93 5.85 5.60
N GLN A 18 1.11 6.90 5.62
CA GLN A 18 0.45 7.42 4.41
C GLN A 18 1.47 8.02 3.42
N LEU A 19 2.47 8.74 3.91
CA LEU A 19 3.56 9.26 3.07
C LEU A 19 4.35 8.11 2.44
N LEU A 20 4.67 7.07 3.22
CA LEU A 20 5.31 5.86 2.71
C LEU A 20 4.46 5.17 1.65
N GLN A 21 3.14 5.08 1.84
CA GLN A 21 2.23 4.54 0.82
C GLN A 21 2.35 5.32 -0.50
N LEU A 22 2.34 6.65 -0.43
CA LEU A 22 2.51 7.48 -1.63
C LEU A 22 3.87 7.25 -2.30
N LEU A 23 4.94 7.08 -1.52
CA LEU A 23 6.26 6.77 -2.06
C LEU A 23 6.30 5.42 -2.77
N THR A 24 5.52 4.42 -2.33
CA THR A 24 5.41 3.14 -3.05
C THR A 24 4.73 3.26 -4.42
N LEU A 25 4.02 4.36 -4.69
CA LEU A 25 3.44 4.59 -6.01
C LEU A 25 4.50 4.94 -7.07
N ILE A 26 5.66 5.46 -6.66
CA ILE A 26 6.76 5.80 -7.57
C ILE A 26 7.26 4.56 -8.33
N PRO A 27 7.69 3.47 -7.66
CA PRO A 27 8.07 2.23 -8.36
C PRO A 27 6.87 1.48 -8.94
N TRP A 28 5.65 1.71 -8.45
CA TRP A 28 4.44 1.11 -9.01
C TRP A 28 4.13 1.63 -10.42
N LEU A 29 4.31 2.93 -10.70
CA LEU A 29 4.01 3.52 -12.01
C LEU A 29 4.67 2.78 -13.19
N PRO A 30 6.00 2.55 -13.22
CA PRO A 30 6.62 1.80 -14.30
C PRO A 30 6.15 0.34 -14.33
N MET A 31 5.93 -0.29 -13.17
CA MET A 31 5.41 -1.66 -13.09
C MET A 31 4.01 -1.78 -13.69
N ALA A 32 3.13 -0.80 -13.46
CA ALA A 32 1.79 -0.74 -14.04
C ALA A 32 1.86 -0.68 -15.57
N GLY A 33 2.77 0.12 -16.13
CA GLY A 33 3.02 0.18 -17.57
C GLY A 33 3.53 -1.15 -18.13
N LEU A 34 4.58 -1.71 -17.51
CA LEU A 34 5.17 -2.99 -17.93
C LEU A 34 4.19 -4.16 -17.81
N SER A 35 3.22 -4.10 -16.89
CA SER A 35 2.26 -5.19 -16.71
C SER A 35 1.38 -5.45 -17.93
N VAL A 36 1.13 -4.42 -18.77
CA VAL A 36 0.33 -4.56 -19.98
C VAL A 36 1.05 -5.45 -21.01
N MET A 37 2.37 -5.57 -20.96
CA MET A 37 3.14 -6.49 -21.81
C MET A 37 2.81 -7.97 -21.55
N ALA A 38 2.09 -8.28 -20.45
CA ALA A 38 1.50 -9.61 -20.25
C ALA A 38 0.51 -10.00 -21.36
N PHE A 39 0.02 -9.03 -22.14
CA PHE A 39 -0.83 -9.26 -23.30
C PHE A 39 -0.08 -9.45 -24.63
N ASP A 40 1.26 -9.38 -24.67
CA ASP A 40 2.01 -9.47 -25.93
C ASP A 40 2.02 -10.88 -26.57
N SER A 41 1.65 -11.91 -25.80
CA SER A 41 1.57 -13.28 -26.32
C SER A 41 0.31 -13.52 -27.18
N PRO A 42 0.40 -14.26 -28.30
CA PRO A 42 -0.76 -14.58 -29.13
C PRO A 42 -1.89 -15.25 -28.33
N GLY A 43 -3.09 -14.67 -28.39
CA GLY A 43 -4.27 -15.19 -27.70
C GLY A 43 -4.34 -14.88 -26.19
N SER A 44 -3.38 -14.13 -25.64
CA SER A 44 -3.34 -13.69 -24.24
C SER A 44 -4.64 -13.01 -23.76
N THR A 45 -5.30 -12.25 -24.64
CA THR A 45 -6.55 -11.52 -24.33
C THR A 45 -7.73 -12.45 -24.06
N LYS A 46 -7.67 -13.71 -24.52
CA LYS A 46 -8.67 -14.75 -24.25
C LYS A 46 -8.40 -15.51 -22.95
N MET A 47 -7.22 -15.37 -22.37
CA MET A 47 -6.81 -16.01 -21.12
C MET A 47 -7.14 -15.10 -19.95
N TRP A 48 -7.56 -15.64 -18.80
CA TRP A 48 -7.93 -14.83 -17.64
C TRP A 48 -6.73 -14.35 -16.83
N GLN A 49 -5.56 -15.01 -16.96
CA GLN A 49 -4.37 -14.77 -16.15
C GLN A 49 -3.78 -13.36 -16.37
N PRO A 50 -3.60 -12.86 -17.62
CA PRO A 50 -3.08 -11.51 -17.84
C PRO A 50 -4.04 -10.44 -17.30
N TRP A 51 -5.35 -10.63 -17.46
CA TRP A 51 -6.37 -9.74 -16.89
C TRP A 51 -6.32 -9.69 -15.37
N LEU A 52 -6.18 -10.84 -14.70
CA LEU A 52 -6.06 -10.87 -13.25
C LEU A 52 -4.75 -10.21 -12.80
N PHE A 53 -3.63 -10.49 -13.46
CA PHE A 53 -2.33 -9.91 -13.13
C PHE A 53 -2.34 -8.38 -13.24
N VAL A 54 -2.76 -7.86 -14.39
CA VAL A 54 -2.85 -6.42 -14.64
C VAL A 54 -3.88 -5.80 -13.71
N GLY A 55 -5.05 -6.41 -13.55
CA GLY A 55 -6.11 -5.91 -12.66
C GLY A 55 -5.66 -5.81 -11.20
N LEU A 56 -5.00 -6.85 -10.67
CA LEU A 56 -4.44 -6.84 -9.33
C LEU A 56 -3.38 -5.75 -9.17
N LEU A 57 -2.44 -5.66 -10.11
CA LEU A 57 -1.39 -4.65 -10.03
C LEU A 57 -1.95 -3.22 -10.13
N TRP A 58 -2.88 -2.98 -11.06
CA TRP A 58 -3.51 -1.69 -11.26
C TRP A 58 -4.41 -1.28 -10.10
N SER A 59 -5.00 -2.25 -9.41
CA SER A 59 -5.80 -1.96 -8.22
C SER A 59 -4.95 -1.52 -7.02
N TYR A 60 -3.63 -1.71 -7.01
CA TYR A 60 -2.73 -1.37 -5.89
C TYR A 60 -3.01 0.00 -5.22
N PRO A 61 -3.13 1.13 -5.94
CA PRO A 61 -3.43 2.43 -5.34
C PRO A 61 -4.79 2.46 -4.63
N LEU A 62 -5.77 1.71 -5.14
CA LEU A 62 -7.09 1.60 -4.52
C LEU A 62 -7.01 0.90 -3.16
N TRP A 63 -6.22 -0.17 -3.03
CA TRP A 63 -5.99 -0.83 -1.73
C TRP A 63 -5.34 0.11 -0.72
N LEU A 64 -4.36 0.91 -1.15
CA LEU A 64 -3.72 1.90 -0.29
C LEU A 64 -4.71 2.96 0.20
N LEU A 65 -5.56 3.47 -0.69
CA LEU A 65 -6.61 4.42 -0.33
C LEU A 65 -7.61 3.82 0.68
N LEU A 66 -8.07 2.59 0.44
CA LEU A 66 -8.99 1.90 1.34
C LEU A 66 -8.34 1.61 2.70
N ALA A 67 -7.08 1.18 2.73
CA ALA A 67 -6.34 0.94 3.95
C ALA A 67 -6.10 2.23 4.74
N GLY A 68 -5.74 3.32 4.06
CA GLY A 68 -5.60 4.65 4.65
C GLY A 68 -6.91 5.15 5.26
N ALA A 69 -7.99 5.16 4.48
CA ALA A 69 -9.31 5.54 4.97
C ALA A 69 -9.76 4.66 6.15
N GLY A 70 -9.59 3.34 6.05
CA GLY A 70 -9.90 2.39 7.12
C GLY A 70 -9.09 2.65 8.39
N ALA A 71 -7.82 3.03 8.28
CA ALA A 71 -6.98 3.35 9.42
C ALA A 71 -7.47 4.62 10.15
N TRP A 72 -7.86 5.66 9.41
CA TRP A 72 -8.44 6.88 9.99
C TRP A 72 -9.81 6.62 10.63
N VAL A 73 -10.64 5.78 10.02
CA VAL A 73 -11.93 5.35 10.58
C VAL A 73 -11.72 4.58 11.89
N LEU A 74 -10.80 3.61 11.93
CA LEU A 74 -10.47 2.86 13.15
C LEU A 74 -9.91 3.76 14.26
N TRP A 75 -9.13 4.78 13.89
CA TRP A 75 -8.66 5.78 14.83
C TRP A 75 -9.80 6.62 15.42
N ALA A 76 -10.78 7.02 14.59
CA ALA A 76 -11.98 7.71 15.06
C ALA A 76 -12.76 6.87 16.08
N PHE A 77 -12.82 5.54 15.88
CA PHE A 77 -13.40 4.58 16.84
C PHE A 77 -12.49 4.19 18.02
N HIS A 78 -11.40 4.92 18.25
CA HIS A 78 -10.47 4.73 19.38
C HIS A 78 -9.72 3.38 19.36
N ARG A 79 -9.73 2.66 18.23
CA ARG A 79 -8.99 1.41 18.02
C ARG A 79 -7.60 1.68 17.47
N ASN A 80 -6.79 2.41 18.24
CA ASN A 80 -5.47 2.90 17.82
C ASN A 80 -4.51 1.79 17.33
N ARG A 81 -4.48 0.63 18.00
CA ARG A 81 -3.62 -0.50 17.59
C ARG A 81 -4.05 -1.06 16.23
N SER A 82 -5.36 -1.26 16.03
CA SER A 82 -5.90 -1.79 14.78
C SER A 82 -5.67 -0.84 13.61
N ALA A 83 -5.80 0.48 13.84
CA ALA A 83 -5.52 1.50 12.82
C ALA A 83 -4.07 1.42 12.32
N VAL A 84 -3.10 1.34 13.24
CA VAL A 84 -1.67 1.25 12.90
C VAL A 84 -1.35 -0.09 12.23
N ILE A 85 -1.91 -1.20 12.73
CA ILE A 85 -1.69 -2.52 12.11
C ILE A 85 -2.22 -2.54 10.69
N LEU A 86 -3.44 -2.03 10.45
CA LEU A 86 -4.02 -1.98 9.12
C LEU A 86 -3.14 -1.16 8.16
N ALA A 87 -2.74 0.05 8.56
CA ALA A 87 -1.86 0.87 7.73
C ALA A 87 -0.51 0.18 7.50
N ALA A 88 0.11 -0.39 8.53
CA ALA A 88 1.41 -1.04 8.43
C ALA A 88 1.40 -2.28 7.53
N VAL A 89 0.38 -3.12 7.61
CA VAL A 89 0.25 -4.34 6.79
C VAL A 89 0.17 -4.01 5.30
N PHE A 90 -0.52 -2.94 4.93
CA PHE A 90 -0.64 -2.53 3.53
C PHE A 90 0.55 -1.68 3.05
N THR A 91 1.22 -0.95 3.96
CA THR A 91 2.36 -0.10 3.58
C THR A 91 3.69 -0.85 3.55
N LEU A 92 4.02 -1.64 4.58
CA LEU A 92 5.39 -2.11 4.83
C LEU A 92 5.94 -3.19 3.89
N PRO A 93 5.13 -4.11 3.31
CA PRO A 93 5.68 -5.16 2.45
C PRO A 93 6.48 -4.60 1.26
N VAL A 94 6.00 -3.52 0.63
CA VAL A 94 6.65 -2.95 -0.56
C VAL A 94 8.00 -2.28 -0.22
N PRO A 95 8.10 -1.36 0.75
CA PRO A 95 9.39 -0.81 1.19
C PRO A 95 10.36 -1.87 1.70
N ILE A 96 9.88 -2.91 2.40
CA ILE A 96 10.75 -4.01 2.86
C ILE A 96 11.34 -4.76 1.67
N LEU A 97 10.50 -5.15 0.70
CA LEU A 97 10.97 -5.85 -0.50
C LEU A 97 11.94 -4.98 -1.31
N LEU A 98 11.66 -3.69 -1.47
CA LEU A 98 12.58 -2.75 -2.12
C LEU A 98 13.91 -2.65 -1.37
N GLY A 99 13.88 -2.55 -0.05
CA GLY A 99 15.09 -2.53 0.78
C GLY A 99 15.93 -3.80 0.60
N ILE A 100 15.30 -4.98 0.61
CA ILE A 100 15.98 -6.26 0.38
C ILE A 100 16.65 -6.28 -1.00
N ILE A 101 15.95 -5.87 -2.06
CA ILE A 101 16.48 -5.85 -3.43
C ILE A 101 17.66 -4.88 -3.56
N LEU A 102 17.57 -3.70 -2.94
CA LEU A 102 18.64 -2.70 -2.99
C LEU A 102 19.90 -3.20 -2.26
N ILE A 103 19.72 -3.84 -1.10
CA ILE A 103 20.84 -4.41 -0.32
C ILE A 103 21.46 -5.60 -1.04
N SER A 104 20.67 -6.46 -1.69
CA SER A 104 21.20 -7.62 -2.41
C SER A 104 21.97 -7.26 -3.67
N ASN A 105 21.70 -6.08 -4.24
CA ASN A 105 22.29 -5.60 -5.49
C ASN A 105 23.44 -4.58 -5.27
N SER A 106 23.83 -4.33 -4.01
CA SER A 106 24.95 -3.45 -3.61
C SER A 106 26.17 -4.27 -3.22
#